data_AF-K1SJ83-F1
#
_entry.id   AF-K1SJ83-F1
#
_cell.length_a   1.000
_cell.length_b   1.000
_cell.length_c   1.000
_cell.angle_alpha   90.00
_cell.angle_beta   90.00
_cell.angle_gamma   90.00
#
_symmetry.space_group_name_H-M   'P 1'
#
loop_
_entity.id
_entity.type
_entity.pdbx_description
1 polymer ?
#
loop_
_entity_poly.entity_id
_entity_poly.type
_entity_poly.pdbx_seq_one_letter_code
_entity_poly.pdbx_strand_id
1 'polypeptide(L)'
;MHQEFMKGRITIIGCPKLDDVDYSEKLTQIISNNNIQSVTIVRMEVPCCGGLEYAARTALQNSGKFIPWQVVTISTDGKILD
;
A
#
# COMPACT_ATOMS: atom_id res chain seq x y z
N MET A 1 11.05 9.19 -4.00
CA MET A 1 9.56 9.36 -3.95
C MET A 1 8.88 9.34 -5.33
N HIS A 2 8.54 10.45 -5.99
CA HIS A 2 7.72 10.42 -7.22
C HIS A 2 8.35 9.63 -8.39
N GLN A 3 9.61 9.93 -8.72
CA GLN A 3 10.30 9.22 -9.81
C GLN A 3 10.52 7.74 -9.52
N GLU A 4 10.62 7.38 -8.24
CA GLU A 4 11.02 6.05 -7.78
C GLU A 4 9.82 5.10 -7.60
N PHE A 5 8.73 5.61 -7.01
CA PHE A 5 7.57 4.79 -6.64
C PHE A 5 6.34 5.01 -7.53
N MET A 6 6.25 6.11 -8.28
CA MET A 6 5.05 6.42 -9.09
C MET A 6 5.29 6.30 -10.59
N LYS A 7 6.51 6.55 -11.07
CA LYS A 7 6.81 6.52 -12.51
C LYS A 7 6.55 5.13 -13.09
N GLY A 8 5.66 5.07 -14.10
CA GLY A 8 5.29 3.82 -14.76
C GLY A 8 4.42 2.88 -13.90
N ARG A 9 3.87 3.38 -12.78
CA ARG A 9 3.00 2.61 -11.87
C ARG A 9 1.66 3.32 -11.67
N ILE A 10 0.61 2.54 -11.47
CA ILE A 10 -0.67 3.08 -11.01
C ILE A 10 -0.54 3.38 -9.51
N THR A 11 -0.82 4.62 -9.13
CA THR A 11 -0.66 5.08 -7.74
C THR A 11 -2.03 5.26 -7.08
N ILE A 12 -2.17 4.74 -5.88
CA ILE A 12 -3.33 4.93 -5.00
C ILE A 12 -2.82 5.56 -3.71
N ILE A 13 -3.56 6.55 -3.19
CA ILE A 13 -3.21 7.29 -1.98
C ILE A 13 -4.37 7.14 -0.99
N GLY A 14 -4.05 6.85 0.28
CA GLY A 14 -5.02 6.78 1.37
C GLY A 14 -4.37 7.14 2.70
N CYS A 15 -5.15 7.73 3.61
CA CYS A 15 -4.72 8.15 4.95
C CYS A 15 -5.59 7.47 6.03
N PRO A 16 -5.12 6.38 6.64
CA PRO A 16 -5.88 5.67 7.67
C PRO A 16 -6.22 6.54 8.91
N LYS A 17 -5.55 7.69 9.08
CA LYS A 17 -5.85 8.65 10.15
C LYS A 17 -7.04 9.54 9.85
N LEU A 18 -7.24 9.93 8.59
CA LEU A 18 -8.21 10.97 8.21
C LEU A 18 -9.49 10.38 7.59
N ASP A 19 -9.37 9.22 6.96
CA ASP A 19 -10.46 8.70 6.14
C ASP A 19 -11.48 7.85 6.93
N ASP A 20 -11.20 7.52 8.20
CA ASP A 20 -12.03 6.73 9.13
C ASP A 20 -12.70 5.49 8.49
N VAL A 21 -12.00 4.85 7.56
CA VAL A 21 -12.46 3.66 6.83
C VAL A 21 -11.35 2.63 6.72
N ASP A 22 -11.74 1.35 6.73
CA ASP A 22 -10.85 0.25 6.39
C ASP A 22 -10.81 0.07 4.87
N TYR A 23 -9.61 0.20 4.29
CA TYR A 23 -9.37 0.04 2.87
C TYR A 23 -9.35 -1.42 2.39
N SER A 24 -9.33 -2.40 3.29
CA SER A 24 -9.10 -3.81 2.99
C SER A 24 -10.05 -4.34 1.92
N GLU A 25 -11.36 -4.07 2.04
CA GLU A 25 -12.36 -4.59 1.10
C GLU A 25 -12.17 -3.99 -0.30
N LYS A 26 -12.04 -2.67 -0.40
CA LYS A 26 -11.89 -1.97 -1.68
C LYS A 26 -10.58 -2.35 -2.37
N LEU A 27 -9.48 -2.47 -1.61
CA LEU A 27 -8.21 -2.95 -2.13
C LEU A 27 -8.31 -4.41 -2.57
N THR A 28 -9.03 -5.27 -1.83
CA THR A 28 -9.27 -6.67 -2.23
C THR A 28 -9.95 -6.70 -3.59
N GLN A 29 -11.02 -5.94 -3.78
CA GLN A 29 -11.73 -5.86 -5.06
C GLN A 29 -10.83 -5.36 -6.20
N ILE A 30 -10.01 -4.34 -5.97
CA ILE A 30 -9.06 -3.84 -6.97
C ILE A 30 -8.07 -4.94 -7.35
N ILE A 31 -7.49 -5.63 -6.38
CA ILE A 31 -6.48 -6.68 -6.65
C ILE A 31 -7.12 -7.90 -7.33
N SER A 32 -8.28 -8.36 -6.86
CA SER A 32 -8.99 -9.50 -7.43
C SER A 32 -9.43 -9.28 -8.87
N ASN A 33 -9.84 -8.06 -9.22
CA ASN A 33 -10.38 -7.76 -10.56
C ASN A 33 -9.31 -7.35 -11.58
N ASN A 34 -8.04 -7.24 -11.20
CA ASN A 34 -6.96 -6.77 -12.08
C ASN A 34 -5.76 -7.71 -12.12
N ASN A 35 -5.05 -7.78 -13.25
CA ASN A 35 -3.81 -8.53 -13.37
C ASN A 35 -2.62 -7.68 -12.93
N ILE A 36 -2.39 -7.63 -11.62
CA ILE A 36 -1.32 -6.85 -11.00
C ILE A 36 -0.03 -7.68 -10.96
N GLN A 37 1.07 -7.12 -11.46
CA GLN A 37 2.38 -7.79 -11.48
C GLN A 37 3.10 -7.73 -10.13
N SER A 38 2.99 -6.62 -9.41
CA SER A 38 3.58 -6.43 -8.08
C SER A 38 2.88 -5.29 -7.35
N VAL A 39 2.96 -5.28 -6.03
CA VAL A 39 2.47 -4.18 -5.18
C VAL A 39 3.63 -3.62 -4.35
N THR A 40 3.72 -2.29 -4.27
CA THR A 40 4.66 -1.61 -3.38
C THR A 40 3.88 -0.72 -2.44
N ILE A 41 3.95 -1.00 -1.15
CA ILE A 41 3.27 -0.26 -0.10
C ILE A 41 4.26 0.76 0.45
N VAL A 42 4.05 2.04 0.14
CA VAL A 42 4.87 3.11 0.71
C VAL A 42 4.11 3.73 1.87
N ARG A 43 4.72 3.75 3.06
CA ARG A 43 4.12 4.34 4.27
C ARG A 43 5.12 5.18 5.05
N MET A 44 4.62 6.09 5.86
CA MET A 44 5.46 6.81 6.82
C MET A 44 5.74 5.93 8.06
N GLU A 45 6.85 6.21 8.75
CA GLU A 45 7.27 5.53 10.00
C GLU A 45 6.26 5.72 11.14
N VAL A 46 5.45 6.78 11.08
CA VAL A 46 4.47 7.12 12.12
C VAL A 46 3.42 6.01 12.29
N PRO A 47 2.92 5.79 13.52
CA PRO A 47 2.08 4.63 13.84
C PRO A 47 0.76 4.62 13.07
N CYS A 48 0.20 5.80 12.75
CA CYS A 48 -1.08 5.87 12.05
C CYS A 48 -1.01 5.26 10.65
N CYS A 49 0.13 5.31 9.96
CA CYS A 49 0.26 4.78 8.59
C CYS A 49 0.33 3.25 8.53
N GLY A 50 0.49 2.56 9.67
CA GLY A 50 0.46 1.09 9.72
C GLY A 50 -0.88 0.49 9.29
N GLY A 51 -1.99 1.22 9.44
CA GLY A 51 -3.30 0.78 8.99
C GLY A 51 -3.38 0.55 7.47
N LEU A 52 -2.64 1.34 6.68
CA LEU A 52 -2.61 1.17 5.22
C LEU A 52 -1.85 -0.09 4.81
N GLU A 53 -0.74 -0.39 5.48
CA GLU A 53 0.00 -1.63 5.28
C GLU A 53 -0.85 -2.85 5.63
N TYR A 54 -1.52 -2.81 6.78
CA TYR A 54 -2.43 -3.88 7.20
C TYR A 54 -3.53 -4.10 6.15
N ALA A 55 -4.19 -3.03 5.70
CA ALA A 55 -5.26 -3.13 4.72
C ALA A 55 -4.78 -3.72 3.38
N ALA A 56 -3.62 -3.28 2.89
CA ALA A 56 -3.04 -3.79 1.65
C ALA A 56 -2.63 -5.27 1.76
N ARG A 57 -2.06 -5.69 2.89
CA ARG A 57 -1.69 -7.09 3.14
C ARG A 57 -2.92 -8.00 3.23
N THR A 58 -3.94 -7.56 3.97
CA THR A 58 -5.23 -8.25 4.04
C THR A 58 -5.86 -8.40 2.66
N ALA A 59 -5.80 -7.33 1.85
CA ALA A 59 -6.30 -7.37 0.49
C ALA A 59 -5.56 -8.33 -0.44
N LEU A 60 -4.23 -8.37 -0.35
CA LEU A 60 -3.40 -9.33 -1.08
C LEU A 60 -3.79 -10.78 -0.70
N GLN A 61 -3.92 -11.07 0.59
CA GLN A 61 -4.34 -12.38 1.09
C GLN A 61 -5.74 -12.77 0.61
N ASN A 62 -6.71 -11.86 0.77
CA ASN A 62 -8.11 -12.11 0.41
C ASN A 62 -8.35 -12.13 -1.10
N SER A 63 -7.43 -11.58 -1.90
CA SER A 63 -7.57 -11.57 -3.35
C SER A 63 -7.47 -12.96 -3.99
N GLY A 64 -6.92 -13.94 -3.26
CA GLY A 64 -6.63 -15.28 -3.78
C GLY A 64 -5.54 -15.31 -4.86
N LYS A 65 -4.84 -14.19 -5.09
CA LYS A 65 -3.75 -14.09 -6.09
C LYS A 65 -2.39 -14.14 -5.42
N PHE A 66 -1.46 -14.83 -6.08
CA PHE A 66 -0.06 -14.83 -5.67
C PHE A 66 0.66 -13.64 -6.33
N ILE A 67 0.75 -12.51 -5.62
CA ILE A 67 1.36 -11.28 -6.11
C ILE A 67 2.55 -10.91 -5.22
N PRO A 68 3.76 -10.73 -5.78
CA PRO A 68 4.90 -10.26 -5.00
C PRO A 68 4.65 -8.83 -4.51
N TRP A 69 4.98 -8.58 -3.25
CA TRP A 69 4.80 -7.27 -2.64
C TRP A 69 5.95 -6.92 -1.70
N GLN A 70 6.11 -5.62 -1.45
CA GLN A 70 7.09 -5.09 -0.52
C GLN A 70 6.53 -3.87 0.22
N VAL A 71 7.07 -3.60 1.41
CA VAL A 71 6.79 -2.39 2.18
C VAL A 71 8.03 -1.51 2.14
N VAL A 72 7.85 -0.23 1.90
CA VAL A 72 8.89 0.79 2.01
C VAL A 72 8.44 1.77 3.07
N THR A 73 9.24 1.90 4.13
CA THR A 73 8.95 2.85 5.21
C THR A 73 9.74 4.13 4.98
N ILE A 74 9.08 5.27 5.07
CA ILE A 74 9.68 6.60 4.93
C ILE A 74 9.68 7.27 6.30
N SER A 75 10.83 7.73 6.77
CA SER A 75 10.93 8.50 7.99
C SER A 75 10.28 9.88 7.84
N THR A 76 10.03 10.53 8.97
CA THR A 76 9.52 11.90 9.03
C THR A 76 10.47 12.94 8.42
N ASP A 77 11.77 12.63 8.33
CA ASP A 77 12.78 13.45 7.63
C ASP A 77 12.99 13.04 6.15
N GLY A 78 12.18 12.12 5.63
CA GLY A 78 12.13 11.77 4.20
C GLY A 78 13.15 10.73 3.74
N LYS A 79 13.84 10.05 4.68
CA LYS A 79 14.74 8.94 4.40
C LYS A 79 13.95 7.64 4.25
N ILE A 80 14.47 6.72 3.45
CA ILE A 80 13.94 5.35 3.39
C ILE A 80 14.52 4.59 4.59
N LEU A 81 13.65 3.95 5.37
CA LEU A 81 13.99 3.03 6.44
C LEU A 81 13.79 1.62 5.90
N ASP A 82 14.89 0.86 5.87
CA ASP A 82 14.97 -0.53 5.39
C ASP A 82 14.03 -1.45 6.19
#